data_AF-A0A4P2QHS4-F1
#
_entry.id   AF-A0A4P2QHS4-F1
#
_cell.length_a   1.000
_cell.length_b   1.000
_cell.length_c   1.000
_cell.angle_alpha   90.00
_cell.angle_beta   90.00
_cell.angle_gamma   90.00
#
_symmetry.space_group_name_H-M   'P 1'
#
loop_
_entity.id
_entity.type
_entity.pdbx_description
1 polymer ?
#
loop_
_entity_poly.entity_id
_entity_poly.type
_entity_poly.pdbx_seq_one_letter_code
_entity_poly.pdbx_strand_id
1 'polypeptide(L)'
;MRGNQAQTRNDRLTAIRSFFWHLGASDPASIGVAQRVLTILAKRTTSATPRHLADDEPAALLNASDPKKVQGRRDHALLLFLARTGARVSEAIGIDAADLRLDENSPRKAIPTCQYFPSTTGS
;
A
#
# COMPACT_ATOMS: atom_id res chain seq x y z
N MET A 1 28.27 15.20 -0.23
CA MET A 1 26.89 15.05 0.31
C MET A 1 26.18 13.96 -0.50
N ARG A 2 25.78 12.83 0.10
CA ARG A 2 25.09 11.75 -0.65
C ARG A 2 23.63 12.19 -0.91
N GLY A 3 23.24 12.30 -2.17
CA GLY A 3 21.96 12.87 -2.64
C GLY A 3 20.69 12.04 -2.35
N ASN A 4 20.59 11.42 -1.17
CA ASN A 4 19.44 10.61 -0.80
C ASN A 4 18.26 11.48 -0.37
N GLN A 5 17.07 11.13 -0.85
CA GLN A 5 15.83 11.79 -0.45
C GLN A 5 15.59 11.68 1.05
N ALA A 6 14.89 12.67 1.61
CA ALA A 6 14.59 12.75 3.04
C ALA A 6 13.82 11.52 3.54
N GLN A 7 12.92 10.96 2.72
CA GLN A 7 12.18 9.73 3.03
C GLN A 7 13.14 8.55 3.28
N THR A 8 14.04 8.28 2.33
CA THR A 8 15.03 7.20 2.45
C THR A 8 15.94 7.36 3.69
N ARG A 9 16.25 8.62 4.07
CA ARG A 9 17.02 8.88 5.29
C ARG A 9 16.21 8.56 6.56
N ASN A 10 14.92 8.87 6.56
CA ASN A 10 14.03 8.55 7.67
C ASN A 10 13.83 7.03 7.80
N ASP A 11 13.68 6.31 6.68
CA ASP A 11 13.53 4.85 6.71
C ASP A 11 14.76 4.18 7.34
N ARG A 12 15.96 4.66 6.99
CA ARG A 12 17.21 4.22 7.62
C ARG A 12 17.27 4.57 9.10
N LEU A 13 16.82 5.77 9.48
CA LEU A 13 16.75 6.17 10.90
C LEU A 13 15.78 5.26 11.67
N THR A 14 14.66 4.87 11.08
CA THR A 14 13.72 3.90 11.68
C THR A 14 14.38 2.54 11.90
N ALA A 15 15.14 2.03 10.92
CA ALA A 15 15.89 0.78 11.09
C ALA A 15 16.92 0.87 12.22
N ILE A 16 17.68 1.97 12.30
CA ILE A 16 18.64 2.22 13.37
C ILE A 16 17.93 2.28 14.73
N ARG A 17 16.81 3.00 14.84
CA ARG A 17 16.02 3.08 16.07
C ARG A 17 15.51 1.71 16.53
N SER A 18 15.01 0.89 15.60
CA SER A 18 14.57 -0.48 15.89
C SER A 18 15.69 -1.32 16.51
N PHE A 19 16.89 -1.23 15.94
CA PHE A 19 18.07 -1.91 16.48
C PHE A 19 18.44 -1.43 17.89
N PHE A 20 18.48 -0.12 18.14
CA PHE A 20 18.82 0.41 19.46
C PHE A 20 17.73 0.16 20.51
N TRP A 21 16.46 0.07 20.10
CA TRP A 21 15.38 -0.38 20.97
C TRP A 21 15.62 -1.83 21.42
N HIS A 22 15.99 -2.72 20.48
CA HIS A 22 16.33 -4.11 20.80
C HIS A 22 17.59 -4.22 21.69
N LEU A 23 18.63 -3.45 21.41
CA LEU A 23 19.85 -3.43 22.24
C LEU A 23 19.58 -2.96 23.66
N GLY A 24 18.83 -1.86 23.84
CA GLY A 24 18.52 -1.35 25.17
C GLY A 24 17.67 -2.31 26.02
N ALA A 25 16.86 -3.17 25.36
CA ALA A 25 16.12 -4.23 26.03
C ALA A 25 16.98 -5.47 26.37
N SER A 26 18.05 -5.70 25.62
CA SER A 26 18.88 -6.92 25.73
C SER A 26 20.15 -6.72 26.56
N ASP A 27 20.68 -5.51 26.62
CA ASP A 27 21.91 -5.17 27.36
C ASP A 27 21.76 -3.85 28.14
N PRO A 28 21.64 -3.90 29.48
CA PRO A 28 21.53 -2.72 30.34
C PRO A 28 22.70 -1.75 30.24
N ALA A 29 23.92 -2.21 29.90
CA ALA A 29 25.09 -1.35 29.79
C ALA A 29 25.00 -0.38 28.59
N SER A 30 24.19 -0.74 27.59
CA SER A 30 24.02 0.03 26.34
C SER A 30 22.90 1.09 26.41
N ILE A 31 22.09 1.12 27.48
CA ILE A 31 20.87 1.93 27.59
C ILE A 31 21.13 3.43 27.35
N GLY A 32 22.20 3.99 27.93
CA GLY A 32 22.50 5.42 27.78
C GLY A 32 22.80 5.83 26.34
N VAL A 33 23.44 4.94 25.56
CA VAL A 33 23.70 5.17 24.14
C VAL A 33 22.42 4.95 23.32
N ALA A 34 21.65 3.91 23.63
CA ALA A 34 20.38 3.62 22.98
C ALA A 34 19.40 4.78 23.10
N GLN A 35 19.22 5.35 24.30
CA GLN A 35 18.34 6.50 24.54
C GLN A 35 18.73 7.71 23.69
N ARG A 36 20.04 8.01 23.58
CA ARG A 36 20.53 9.12 22.74
C ARG A 36 20.25 8.94 21.25
N VAL A 37 20.28 7.71 20.75
CA VAL A 37 19.98 7.44 19.34
C VAL A 37 18.48 7.52 19.08
N LEU A 38 17.66 7.06 20.03
CA LEU A 38 16.20 7.12 19.93
C LEU A 38 15.66 8.57 19.91
N THR A 39 16.36 9.54 20.52
CA THR A 39 15.97 10.96 20.51
C THR A 39 16.28 11.69 19.21
N ILE A 40 17.09 11.13 18.30
CA ILE A 40 17.41 11.76 17.01
C ILE A 40 16.12 11.93 16.21
N LEU A 41 15.71 13.16 15.91
CA LEU A 41 14.46 13.45 15.20
C LEU A 41 14.55 13.09 13.72
N ALA A 42 13.46 12.52 13.20
CA ALA A 42 13.29 12.32 11.75
C ALA A 42 13.08 13.67 11.05
N LYS A 43 13.53 13.76 9.81
CA LYS A 43 13.32 14.97 9.00
C LYS A 43 11.86 15.02 8.56
N ARG A 44 11.17 16.16 8.72
CA ARG A 44 9.81 16.31 8.20
C ARG A 44 9.82 16.11 6.67
N THR A 45 8.96 15.23 6.18
CA THR A 45 8.75 14.96 4.76
C THR A 45 7.30 15.30 4.41
N THR A 46 7.10 15.98 3.28
CA THR A 46 5.77 16.11 2.69
C THR A 46 5.53 14.88 1.84
N SER A 47 4.71 13.95 2.33
CA SER A 47 4.24 12.85 1.50
C SER A 47 3.08 13.36 0.65
N ALA A 48 3.24 13.32 -0.68
CA ALA A 48 2.13 13.58 -1.58
C ALA A 48 1.09 12.46 -1.41
N THR A 49 -0.18 12.83 -1.28
CA THR A 49 -1.27 11.85 -1.32
C THR A 49 -1.21 11.12 -2.67
N PRO A 50 -1.21 9.77 -2.68
CA PRO A 50 -1.27 9.02 -3.93
C PRO A 50 -2.50 9.47 -4.71
N ARG A 51 -2.33 9.78 -5.99
CA ARG A 51 -3.49 10.06 -6.85
C ARG A 51 -4.25 8.75 -7.02
N HIS A 52 -5.50 8.76 -6.57
CA HIS A 52 -6.42 7.65 -6.80
C HIS A 52 -7.05 7.79 -8.19
N LEU A 53 -7.44 6.66 -8.76
CA LEU A 53 -8.22 6.65 -10.00
C LEU A 53 -9.65 7.13 -9.70
N ALA A 54 -10.19 8.00 -10.55
CA ALA A 54 -11.62 8.34 -10.51
C ALA A 54 -12.46 7.14 -10.95
N ASP A 55 -13.76 7.12 -10.67
CA ASP A 55 -14.60 5.92 -10.84
C ASP A 55 -14.65 5.35 -12.28
N ASP A 56 -14.37 6.18 -13.29
CA ASP A 56 -14.39 5.84 -14.72
C ASP A 56 -13.02 5.38 -15.27
N GLU A 57 -11.92 5.82 -14.66
CA GLU A 57 -10.56 5.48 -15.12
C GLU A 57 -10.23 3.97 -15.04
N PRO A 58 -10.71 3.17 -14.07
CA PRO A 58 -10.51 1.72 -14.04
C PRO A 58 -11.13 1.03 -15.26
N ALA A 59 -12.31 1.49 -15.70
CA ALA A 59 -12.97 0.91 -16.88
C ALA A 59 -12.16 1.22 -18.15
N ALA A 60 -11.59 2.42 -18.26
CA ALA A 60 -10.71 2.78 -19.37
C ALA A 60 -9.44 1.91 -19.40
N LEU A 61 -8.83 1.64 -18.24
CA LEU A 61 -7.66 0.75 -18.14
C LEU A 61 -7.99 -0.70 -18.53
N LEU A 62 -9.15 -1.20 -18.12
CA LEU A 62 -9.60 -2.55 -18.50
C LEU A 62 -9.84 -2.64 -20.01
N ASN A 63 -10.50 -1.64 -20.60
CA ASN A 63 -10.80 -1.60 -22.03
C ASN A 63 -9.55 -1.44 -22.92
N ALA A 64 -8.43 -0.96 -22.38
CA ALA A 64 -7.17 -0.86 -23.12
C ALA A 64 -6.51 -2.23 -23.36
N SER A 65 -6.89 -3.27 -22.60
CA SER A 65 -6.33 -4.62 -22.74
C SER A 65 -7.00 -5.37 -23.89
N ASP A 66 -6.23 -5.89 -24.85
CA ASP A 66 -6.77 -6.65 -25.99
C ASP A 66 -7.11 -8.11 -25.59
N PRO A 67 -8.41 -8.47 -25.46
CA PRO A 67 -8.81 -9.81 -25.02
C PRO A 67 -8.51 -10.90 -26.05
N LYS A 68 -8.14 -10.55 -27.29
CA LYS A 68 -7.79 -11.53 -28.33
C LYS A 68 -6.37 -12.08 -28.15
N LYS A 69 -5.53 -11.42 -27.34
CA LYS A 69 -4.16 -11.87 -27.05
C LYS A 69 -4.12 -12.54 -25.68
N VAL A 70 -3.32 -13.60 -25.55
CA VAL A 70 -3.10 -14.29 -24.26
C VAL A 70 -2.58 -13.30 -23.20
N GLN A 71 -1.66 -12.41 -23.57
CA GLN A 71 -1.15 -11.35 -22.70
C GLN A 71 -2.26 -10.39 -22.27
N GLY A 72 -3.09 -9.91 -23.21
CA GLY A 72 -4.17 -8.98 -22.88
C GLY A 72 -5.25 -9.60 -21.99
N ARG A 73 -5.56 -10.90 -22.11
CA ARG A 73 -6.45 -11.60 -21.15
C ARG A 73 -5.86 -11.67 -19.75
N ARG A 74 -4.55 -11.93 -19.64
CA ARG A 74 -3.83 -11.97 -18.36
C ARG A 74 -3.82 -10.59 -17.70
N ASP A 75 -3.48 -9.55 -18.47
CA ASP A 75 -3.41 -8.18 -17.96
C ASP A 75 -4.79 -7.69 -17.55
N HIS A 76 -5.82 -7.99 -18.35
CA HIS A 76 -7.21 -7.68 -18.01
C HIS A 76 -7.65 -8.36 -16.70
N ALA A 77 -7.37 -9.65 -16.53
CA ALA A 77 -7.71 -10.37 -15.31
C ALA A 77 -6.99 -9.79 -14.08
N LEU A 78 -5.70 -9.47 -14.20
CA LEU A 78 -4.91 -8.87 -13.13
C LEU A 78 -5.41 -7.47 -12.75
N LEU A 79 -5.66 -6.61 -13.74
CA LEU A 79 -6.18 -5.26 -13.50
C LEU A 79 -7.57 -5.32 -12.85
N LEU A 80 -8.44 -6.23 -13.31
CA LEU A 80 -9.76 -6.41 -12.73
C LEU A 80 -9.68 -6.89 -11.28
N PHE A 81 -8.80 -7.84 -11.00
CA PHE A 81 -8.56 -8.34 -9.64
C PHE A 81 -8.10 -7.22 -8.69
N LEU A 82 -7.07 -6.46 -9.09
CA LEU A 82 -6.55 -5.34 -8.30
C LEU A 82 -7.62 -4.26 -8.08
N ALA A 83 -8.38 -3.91 -9.12
CA ALA A 83 -9.43 -2.89 -9.04
C ALA A 83 -10.61 -3.32 -8.14
N ARG A 84 -10.96 -4.61 -8.12
CA ARG A 84 -12.10 -5.12 -7.34
C ARG A 84 -11.76 -5.41 -5.88
N THR A 85 -10.53 -5.83 -5.60
CA THR A 85 -10.11 -6.26 -4.26
C THR A 85 -9.27 -5.23 -3.51
N GLY A 86 -8.64 -4.28 -4.22
CA GLY A 86 -7.68 -3.36 -3.63
C GLY A 86 -6.37 -4.05 -3.17
N ALA A 87 -6.11 -5.28 -3.63
CA ALA A 87 -4.92 -6.03 -3.28
C ALA A 87 -3.64 -5.32 -3.76
N ARG A 88 -2.53 -5.59 -3.08
CA ARG A 88 -1.21 -5.13 -3.52
C ARG A 88 -0.72 -6.00 -4.69
N VAL A 89 0.16 -5.44 -5.52
CA VAL A 89 0.80 -6.19 -6.62
C VAL A 89 1.50 -7.44 -6.09
N SER A 90 2.16 -7.36 -4.93
CA SER A 90 2.83 -8.49 -4.28
C SER A 90 1.88 -9.62 -3.88
N GLU A 91 0.64 -9.28 -3.51
CA GLU A 91 -0.39 -10.26 -3.17
C GLU A 91 -0.95 -10.89 -4.44
N ALA A 92 -1.21 -10.08 -5.47
CA ALA A 92 -1.73 -10.56 -6.75
C ALA A 92 -0.78 -11.52 -7.49
N ILE A 93 0.55 -11.31 -7.39
CA ILE A 93 1.53 -12.25 -7.98
C ILE A 93 1.74 -13.51 -7.16
N GLY A 94 1.35 -13.51 -5.88
CA GLY A 94 1.51 -14.63 -4.96
C GLY A 94 0.29 -15.54 -4.87
N ILE A 95 -0.82 -15.18 -5.52
CA ILE A 95 -2.05 -15.96 -5.55
C ILE A 95 -1.90 -17.19 -6.43
N ASP A 96 -2.37 -18.34 -5.91
CA ASP A 96 -2.60 -19.55 -6.68
C ASP A 96 -4.11 -19.71 -6.98
N ALA A 97 -4.45 -20.50 -7.99
CA ALA A 97 -5.83 -20.86 -8.32
C ALA A 97 -6.56 -21.51 -7.12
N ALA A 98 -5.83 -22.19 -6.23
CA ALA A 98 -6.38 -22.78 -5.01
C ALA A 98 -6.86 -21.74 -3.97
N ASP A 99 -6.35 -20.51 -4.03
CA ASP A 99 -6.76 -19.43 -3.14
C ASP A 99 -8.09 -18.77 -3.57
N LEU A 100 -8.52 -19.03 -4.81
CA LEU A 100 -9.71 -18.42 -5.42
C LEU A 100 -10.96 -19.27 -5.15
N ARG A 101 -11.80 -18.77 -4.24
CA ARG A 101 -13.17 -19.30 -4.06
C ARG A 101 -14.12 -18.59 -5.02
N LEU A 102 -14.37 -19.22 -6.16
CA LEU A 102 -15.26 -18.71 -7.22
C LEU A 102 -16.71 -19.21 -7.09
N ASP A 103 -17.03 -19.94 -6.02
CA ASP A 103 -18.34 -20.52 -5.80
C ASP A 103 -19.42 -19.44 -5.66
N GLU A 104 -20.51 -19.59 -6.43
CA GLU A 104 -21.65 -18.64 -6.50
C GLU A 104 -22.42 -18.45 -5.18
N ASN A 105 -22.13 -19.26 -4.16
CA ASN A 105 -22.83 -19.28 -2.86
C ASN A 105 -22.13 -18.51 -1.73
N SER A 106 -21.00 -17.85 -2.00
CA SER A 106 -20.44 -16.94 -1.00
C SER A 106 -21.29 -15.66 -0.97
N PRO A 107 -21.79 -15.21 0.20
CA PRO A 107 -22.51 -13.95 0.26
C PRO A 107 -21.55 -12.88 -0.24
N ARG A 108 -21.83 -12.32 -1.42
CA ARG A 108 -21.21 -11.08 -1.90
C ARG A 108 -21.50 -10.08 -0.80
N LYS A 109 -20.55 -9.89 0.12
CA LYS A 109 -20.59 -8.79 1.07
C LYS A 109 -20.55 -7.58 0.16
N ALA A 110 -21.71 -6.98 -0.07
CA ALA A 110 -21.81 -5.72 -0.77
C ALA A 110 -20.80 -4.82 -0.07
N ILE A 111 -19.68 -4.54 -0.73
CA ILE A 111 -18.80 -3.46 -0.29
C ILE A 111 -19.76 -2.28 -0.34
N PRO A 112 -20.11 -1.68 0.82
CA PRO A 112 -20.98 -0.53 0.78
C PRO A 112 -20.27 0.46 -0.11
N THR A 113 -20.88 0.76 -1.25
CA THR A 113 -20.46 1.87 -2.10
C THR A 113 -20.31 3.02 -1.12
N CYS A 114 -19.09 3.50 -0.94
CA CYS A 114 -18.82 4.60 -0.02
C CYS A 114 -19.66 5.75 -0.56
N GLN A 115 -20.84 5.97 0.02
CA GLN A 115 -21.72 7.06 -0.33
C GLN A 115 -20.93 8.30 0.08
N TYR A 116 -20.26 8.87 -0.90
CA TYR A 116 -19.62 10.16 -0.79
C TYR A 116 -20.70 11.13 -0.29
N PHE A 117 -20.46 11.63 0.91
CA PHE A 117 -21.35 12.50 1.67
C PHE A 117 -21.83 13.65 0.78
N PRO A 118 -23.13 13.93 0.63
CA PRO A 118 -23.55 15.15 -0.03
C PRO A 118 -23.14 16.32 0.89
N SER A 119 -22.25 17.19 0.41
CA SER A 119 -22.03 18.48 1.05
C SER A 119 -23.27 19.34 0.83
N THR A 120 -24.26 19.21 1.71
CA THR A 120 -25.24 20.26 1.96
C THR A 120 -24.55 21.38 2.72
N THR A 121 -24.30 22.49 2.06
CA THR A 121 -24.35 23.78 2.74
C THR A 121 -24.93 24.78 1.76
N GLY A 122 -26.22 25.07 1.94
CA GLY A 122 -26.81 26.27 1.40
C GLY A 122 -26.24 27.48 2.13
N SER A 123 -25.96 28.53 1.38
CA SER A 123 -26.71 29.78 1.49
C SER A 123 -26.51 30.63 0.24
#